data_AF-A0A352MWZ3-F1
#
_entry.id   AF-A0A352MWZ3-F1
#
_cell.length_a   1.000
_cell.length_b   1.000
_cell.length_c   1.000
_cell.angle_alpha   90.00
_cell.angle_beta   90.00
_cell.angle_gamma   90.00
#
_symmetry.space_group_name_H-M   'P 1'
#
loop_
_entity.id
_entity.type
_entity.pdbx_description
1 polymer ?
#
loop_
_entity_poly.entity_id
_entity_poly.type
_entity_poly.pdbx_seq_one_letter_code
_entity_poly.pdbx_strand_id
1 'polypeptide(L)'
;MEKLDYKKEYKDLYMPKTKPVLIDVPNMKFIMVKGKGNPNAENGEYQEALSILYGLSFTIKMSKMGTNKIDGYFEYVVPPLEGFWWNEGNKNVDYNHKEKFEWISMIRQPEFVTESVFEWALQELKK
;
A
#
# COMPACT_ATOMS: atom_id res chain seq x y z
N MET A 1 -6.76 12.59 21.11
CA MET A 1 -6.11 11.27 20.92
C MET A 1 -5.13 11.43 19.79
N GLU A 2 -3.89 10.95 19.95
CA GLU A 2 -2.84 11.14 18.95
C GLU A 2 -3.10 10.27 17.71
N LYS A 3 -2.82 10.77 16.51
CA LYS A 3 -2.96 10.01 15.27
C LYS A 3 -1.84 8.97 15.17
N LEU A 4 -2.18 7.73 14.82
CA LEU A 4 -1.18 6.68 14.63
C LEU A 4 -0.32 6.96 13.39
N ASP A 5 1.00 6.94 13.54
CA ASP A 5 1.95 7.03 12.43
C ASP A 5 2.84 5.79 12.43
N TYR A 6 2.60 4.87 11.50
CA TYR A 6 3.33 3.60 11.42
C TYR A 6 4.84 3.78 11.29
N LYS A 7 5.30 4.88 10.67
CA LYS A 7 6.74 5.14 10.54
C LYS A 7 7.38 5.46 11.90
N LYS A 8 6.61 6.04 12.82
CA LYS A 8 7.06 6.36 14.18
C LYS A 8 6.97 5.17 15.12
N GLU A 9 5.93 4.36 14.99
CA GLU A 9 5.71 3.18 15.85
C GLU A 9 6.61 2.00 15.44
N TYR A 10 6.80 1.79 14.14
CA TYR A 10 7.58 0.67 13.60
C TYR A 10 8.88 1.15 12.96
N LYS A 11 9.71 1.84 13.75
CA LYS A 11 10.95 2.47 13.26
C LYS A 11 11.91 1.48 12.63
N ASP A 12 11.99 0.26 13.15
CA ASP A 12 12.90 -0.74 12.60
C ASP A 12 12.51 -1.14 11.16
N LEU A 13 11.20 -1.10 10.84
CA LEU A 13 10.68 -1.41 9.51
C LEU A 13 10.76 -0.23 8.55
N TYR A 14 10.52 1.00 9.03
CA TYR A 14 10.35 2.17 8.16
C TYR A 14 11.48 3.19 8.23
N MET A 15 12.39 3.06 9.18
CA MET A 15 13.55 3.95 9.39
C MET A 15 14.84 3.14 9.59
N PRO A 16 15.21 2.25 8.65
CA PRO A 16 16.42 1.45 8.78
C PRO A 16 17.67 2.34 8.77
N LYS A 17 18.72 1.89 9.47
CA LYS A 17 20.05 2.50 9.40
C LYS A 17 20.75 2.08 8.10
N THR A 18 21.88 2.71 7.80
CA THR A 18 22.71 2.37 6.61
C THR A 18 23.45 1.04 6.72
N LYS A 19 23.37 0.35 7.87
CA LYS A 19 23.98 -0.96 8.09
C LYS A 19 22.89 -2.04 7.99
N PRO A 20 23.12 -3.13 7.23
CA PRO A 20 22.21 -4.27 7.20
C PRO A 20 22.00 -4.84 8.60
N VAL A 21 20.75 -5.19 8.90
CA VAL A 21 20.34 -5.81 10.17
C VAL A 21 19.32 -6.90 9.88
N LEU A 22 19.25 -7.90 10.77
CA LEU A 22 18.12 -8.83 10.79
C LEU A 22 16.91 -8.14 11.41
N ILE A 23 15.73 -8.41 10.87
CA ILE A 23 14.48 -7.83 11.36
C ILE A 23 13.36 -8.85 11.25
N ASP A 24 12.48 -8.86 12.25
CA ASP A 24 11.24 -9.62 12.23
C ASP A 24 10.13 -8.76 11.63
N VAL A 25 9.55 -9.21 10.52
CA VAL A 25 8.42 -8.55 9.88
C VAL A 25 7.13 -9.26 10.31
N PRO A 26 6.28 -8.65 11.15
CA PRO A 26 5.04 -9.28 11.57
C PRO A 26 4.02 -9.32 10.43
N ASN A 27 2.97 -10.12 10.61
CA ASN A 27 1.81 -10.08 9.70
C ASN A 27 1.16 -8.69 9.72
N MET A 28 0.89 -8.16 8.54
CA MET A 28 0.27 -6.84 8.35
C MET A 28 -0.81 -6.94 7.28
N LYS A 29 -1.80 -6.03 7.35
CA LYS A 29 -2.84 -5.89 6.34
C LYS A 29 -2.42 -4.89 5.28
N PHE A 30 -2.72 -5.21 4.02
CA PHE A 30 -2.42 -4.34 2.90
C PHE A 30 -3.58 -4.36 1.90
N ILE A 31 -3.79 -3.23 1.24
CA ILE A 31 -4.47 -3.21 -0.05
C ILE A 31 -3.38 -3.32 -1.11
N MET A 32 -3.59 -4.20 -2.09
CA MET A 32 -2.58 -4.60 -3.05
C MET A 32 -3.15 -4.59 -4.46
N VAL A 33 -2.34 -4.16 -5.43
CA VAL A 33 -2.62 -4.29 -6.86
C VAL A 33 -1.45 -5.01 -7.51
N LYS A 34 -1.75 -6.10 -8.21
CA LYS A 34 -0.77 -6.83 -9.03
C LYS A 34 -0.84 -6.31 -10.46
N GLY A 35 0.30 -6.11 -11.09
CA GLY A 35 0.38 -5.73 -12.49
C GLY A 35 1.76 -6.03 -13.07
N LYS A 36 1.98 -5.52 -14.29
CA LYS A 36 3.24 -5.70 -15.01
C LYS A 36 3.61 -4.45 -15.82
N GLY A 37 4.81 -4.43 -16.35
CA GLY A 37 5.29 -3.38 -17.23
C GLY A 37 6.09 -2.28 -16.53
N ASN A 38 6.58 -1.34 -17.34
CA ASN A 38 7.48 -0.28 -16.92
C ASN A 38 6.76 0.70 -15.99
N PRO A 39 7.19 0.87 -14.73
CA PRO A 39 6.51 1.76 -13.79
C PRO A 39 6.65 3.25 -14.12
N ASN A 40 7.53 3.59 -15.05
CA ASN A 40 7.74 4.96 -15.54
C ASN A 40 6.95 5.25 -16.82
N ALA A 41 6.19 4.30 -17.36
CA ALA A 41 5.38 4.54 -18.54
C ALA A 41 4.21 5.48 -18.20
N GLU A 42 4.09 6.57 -18.94
CA GLU A 42 2.93 7.46 -18.85
C GLU A 42 1.66 6.68 -19.22
N ASN A 43 0.60 6.84 -18.41
CA ASN A 43 -0.66 6.10 -18.57
C ASN A 43 -0.46 4.56 -18.57
N GLY A 44 0.61 4.08 -17.92
CA GLY A 44 0.85 2.66 -17.74
C GLY A 44 0.09 2.07 -16.55
N GLU A 45 -0.01 0.74 -16.51
CA GLU A 45 -0.71 -0.02 -15.46
C GLU A 45 -0.28 0.40 -14.04
N TYR A 46 1.00 0.73 -13.85
CA TYR A 46 1.52 1.13 -12.54
C TYR A 46 0.91 2.46 -12.05
N GLN A 47 0.77 3.45 -12.93
CA GLN A 47 0.18 4.76 -12.57
C GLN A 47 -1.31 4.63 -12.21
N GLU A 48 -2.04 3.78 -12.93
CA GLU A 48 -3.43 3.43 -12.61
C GLU A 48 -3.53 2.72 -11.25
N ALA A 49 -2.63 1.76 -10.99
CA ALA A 49 -2.55 1.07 -9.71
C ALA A 49 -2.31 2.03 -8.54
N LEU A 50 -1.42 3.03 -8.69
CA LEU A 50 -1.20 4.04 -7.65
C LEU A 50 -2.47 4.86 -7.39
N SER A 51 -3.17 5.26 -8.45
CA SER A 51 -4.41 6.02 -8.35
C SER A 51 -5.47 5.25 -7.55
N ILE A 52 -5.61 3.95 -7.82
CA ILE A 52 -6.52 3.06 -7.09
C ILE A 52 -6.09 2.90 -5.62
N LEU A 53 -4.81 2.60 -5.37
CA LEU A 53 -4.29 2.38 -4.02
C LEU A 53 -4.47 3.60 -3.11
N TYR A 54 -4.12 4.79 -3.61
CA TYR A 54 -4.31 6.03 -2.87
C TYR A 54 -5.79 6.39 -2.76
N GLY A 55 -6.58 6.22 -3.82
CA GLY A 55 -8.02 6.41 -3.79
C GLY A 55 -8.68 5.62 -2.67
N LEU A 56 -8.43 4.31 -2.60
CA LEU A 56 -8.97 3.44 -1.56
C LEU A 56 -8.46 3.83 -0.16
N SER A 57 -7.15 4.07 -0.02
CA SER A 57 -6.54 4.42 1.27
C SER A 57 -7.08 5.73 1.84
N PHE A 58 -7.29 6.75 0.99
CA PHE A 58 -7.85 8.03 1.40
C PHE A 58 -9.36 7.94 1.64
N THR A 59 -10.12 7.16 0.87
CA THR A 59 -11.55 6.89 1.13
C THR A 59 -11.74 6.31 2.53
N ILE A 60 -10.96 5.29 2.91
CA ILE A 60 -11.01 4.70 4.26
C ILE A 60 -10.60 5.73 5.31
N LYS A 61 -9.47 6.41 5.11
CA LYS A 61 -8.97 7.42 6.05
C LYS A 61 -9.99 8.53 6.30
N MET A 62 -10.68 8.98 5.26
CA MET A 62 -11.61 10.11 5.30
C MET A 62 -13.04 9.73 5.69
N SER A 63 -13.33 8.44 5.88
CA SER A 63 -14.62 7.95 6.44
C SER A 63 -15.05 8.69 7.72
N LYS A 64 -14.08 9.13 8.55
CA LYS A 64 -14.35 9.93 9.76
C LYS A 64 -15.12 11.22 9.48
N MET A 65 -14.97 11.81 8.29
CA MET A 65 -15.64 13.03 7.85
C MET A 65 -17.03 12.76 7.26
N GLY A 66 -17.32 11.51 6.91
CA GLY A 66 -18.61 11.09 6.35
C GLY A 66 -19.56 10.54 7.41
N THR A 67 -20.68 10.00 6.92
CA THR A 67 -21.71 9.34 7.73
C THR A 67 -21.35 7.89 8.07
N ASN A 68 -20.51 7.24 7.26
CA ASN A 68 -20.07 5.87 7.51
C ASN A 68 -19.00 5.82 8.61
N LYS A 69 -19.42 5.46 9.83
CA LYS A 69 -18.51 5.22 10.95
C LYS A 69 -18.03 3.77 10.91
N ILE A 70 -16.74 3.58 10.66
CA ILE A 70 -16.12 2.26 10.65
C ILE A 70 -15.83 1.84 12.09
N ASP A 71 -16.27 0.65 12.47
CA ASP A 71 -16.01 0.08 13.80
C ASP A 71 -14.50 -0.07 14.05
N GLY A 72 -14.05 0.36 15.22
CA GLY A 72 -12.63 0.31 15.59
C GLY A 72 -11.75 1.35 14.89
N TYR A 73 -12.33 2.29 14.13
CA TYR A 73 -11.57 3.38 13.51
C TYR A 73 -10.82 4.20 14.54
N PHE A 74 -9.56 4.48 14.24
CA PHE A 74 -8.75 5.49 14.90
C PHE A 74 -8.09 6.37 13.84
N GLU A 75 -7.74 7.60 14.20
CA GLU A 75 -7.05 8.49 13.26
C GLU A 75 -5.61 8.01 13.01
N TYR A 76 -5.19 7.96 11.74
CA TYR A 76 -3.86 7.50 11.34
C TYR A 76 -3.31 8.27 10.14
N VAL A 77 -2.00 8.18 9.91
CA VAL A 77 -1.32 8.66 8.69
C VAL A 77 -1.29 7.52 7.68
N VAL A 78 -1.59 7.81 6.40
CA VAL A 78 -1.47 6.81 5.32
C VAL A 78 -0.01 6.32 5.28
N PRO A 79 0.25 5.01 5.41
CA PRO A 79 1.61 4.46 5.33
C PRO A 79 2.28 4.73 3.98
N PRO A 80 3.62 4.62 3.88
CA PRO A 80 4.30 4.75 2.61
C PRO A 80 3.82 3.69 1.60
N LEU A 81 3.91 4.03 0.32
CA LEU A 81 3.77 3.06 -0.77
C LEU A 81 4.92 2.05 -0.71
N GLU A 82 4.59 0.78 -0.82
CA GLU A 82 5.53 -0.33 -0.86
C GLU A 82 5.32 -1.13 -2.16
N GLY A 83 6.32 -1.90 -2.58
CA GLY A 83 6.18 -2.74 -3.76
C GLY A 83 7.16 -3.91 -3.81
N PHE A 84 6.64 -5.06 -4.23
CA PHE A 84 7.43 -6.22 -4.62
C PHE A 84 7.67 -6.19 -6.13
N TRP A 85 8.89 -6.55 -6.56
CA TRP A 85 9.33 -6.46 -7.94
C TRP A 85 10.08 -7.72 -8.33
N TRP A 86 9.74 -8.30 -9.48
CA TRP A 86 10.43 -9.44 -10.04
C TRP A 86 10.35 -9.44 -11.58
N ASN A 87 11.04 -10.40 -12.19
CA ASN A 87 10.95 -10.72 -13.60
C ASN A 87 10.78 -12.24 -13.74
N GLU A 88 9.85 -12.68 -14.58
CA GLU A 88 9.68 -14.09 -14.91
C GLU A 88 10.99 -14.72 -15.42
N GLY A 89 11.33 -15.90 -14.89
CA GLY A 89 12.50 -16.68 -15.32
C GLY A 89 13.87 -16.16 -14.85
N ASN A 90 13.94 -15.07 -14.09
CA ASN A 90 15.20 -14.52 -13.59
C ASN A 90 15.31 -14.59 -12.07
N LYS A 91 16.52 -14.89 -11.57
CA LYS A 91 16.81 -14.88 -10.12
C LYS A 91 16.90 -13.46 -9.56
N ASN A 92 17.24 -12.48 -10.40
CA ASN A 92 17.41 -11.07 -10.03
C ASN A 92 16.53 -10.18 -10.93
N VAL A 93 16.17 -9.00 -10.45
CA VAL A 93 15.45 -8.00 -11.25
C VAL A 93 16.36 -7.46 -12.36
N ASP A 94 15.91 -7.50 -13.61
CA ASP A 94 16.61 -6.94 -14.76
C ASP A 94 16.17 -5.49 -14.99
N TYR A 95 16.91 -4.57 -14.38
CA TYR A 95 16.61 -3.13 -14.44
C TYR A 95 16.71 -2.49 -15.84
N ASN A 96 17.28 -3.20 -16.83
CA ASN A 96 17.38 -2.68 -18.20
C ASN A 96 16.08 -2.90 -19.00
N HIS A 97 15.30 -3.92 -18.64
CA HIS A 97 14.07 -4.31 -19.35
C HIS A 97 12.84 -4.11 -18.46
N LYS A 98 12.58 -2.85 -18.09
CA LYS A 98 11.49 -2.47 -17.17
C LYS A 98 10.11 -2.85 -17.70
N GLU A 99 9.93 -2.94 -19.01
CA GLU A 99 8.70 -3.43 -19.65
C GLU A 99 8.36 -4.88 -19.29
N LYS A 100 9.33 -5.65 -18.80
CA LYS A 100 9.16 -7.03 -18.34
C LYS A 100 9.00 -7.16 -16.82
N PHE A 101 8.91 -6.04 -16.10
CA PHE A 101 8.68 -6.08 -14.66
C PHE A 101 7.32 -6.69 -14.37
N GLU A 102 7.28 -7.53 -13.37
CA GLU A 102 6.07 -7.87 -12.64
C GLU A 102 6.17 -7.28 -11.24
N TRP A 103 5.03 -6.83 -10.74
CA TRP A 103 5.01 -6.14 -9.46
C TRP A 103 3.71 -6.35 -8.70
N ILE A 104 3.81 -6.23 -7.38
CA ILE A 104 2.68 -5.99 -6.49
C ILE A 104 2.96 -4.66 -5.82
N SER A 105 2.09 -3.69 -6.05
CA SER A 105 2.14 -2.39 -5.38
C SER A 105 1.12 -2.37 -4.25
N MET A 106 1.49 -1.84 -3.09
CA MET A 106 0.69 -2.00 -1.87
C MET A 106 0.84 -0.86 -0.87
N ILE A 107 -0.23 -0.62 -0.11
CA ILE A 107 -0.24 0.33 1.01
C ILE A 107 -0.77 -0.39 2.25
N ARG A 108 0.01 -0.37 3.34
CA ARG A 108 -0.39 -0.95 4.62
C ARG A 108 -1.68 -0.30 5.11
N GLN A 109 -2.58 -1.11 5.64
CA GLN A 109 -3.82 -0.67 6.26
C GLN A 109 -3.83 -0.97 7.76
N PRO A 110 -4.54 -0.15 8.55
CA PRO A 110 -4.86 -0.47 9.93
C PRO A 110 -5.60 -1.79 10.11
N GLU A 111 -5.49 -2.37 11.29
CA GLU A 111 -6.05 -3.66 11.65
C GLU A 111 -7.59 -3.66 11.59
N PHE A 112 -8.24 -2.50 11.81
CA PHE A 112 -9.69 -2.34 11.66
C PHE A 112 -10.18 -2.45 10.21
N VAL A 113 -9.29 -2.38 9.22
CA VAL A 113 -9.67 -2.54 7.81
C VAL A 113 -9.93 -4.02 7.56
N THR A 114 -11.19 -4.40 7.61
CA THR A 114 -11.71 -5.72 7.25
C THR A 114 -12.03 -5.79 5.75
N GLU A 115 -12.37 -6.98 5.28
CA GLU A 115 -12.87 -7.18 3.91
C GLU A 115 -14.13 -6.35 3.64
N SER A 116 -15.07 -6.28 4.60
CA SER A 116 -16.26 -5.43 4.47
C SER A 116 -15.94 -3.94 4.37
N VAL A 117 -14.93 -3.44 5.09
CA VAL A 117 -14.46 -2.05 4.97
C VAL A 117 -13.83 -1.81 3.61
N PHE A 118 -13.06 -2.77 3.11
CA PHE A 118 -12.46 -2.71 1.78
C PHE A 118 -13.53 -2.69 0.69
N GLU A 119 -14.52 -3.57 0.75
CA GLU A 119 -15.64 -3.61 -0.19
C GLU A 119 -16.43 -2.31 -0.19
N TRP A 120 -16.73 -1.75 0.98
CA TRP A 120 -17.37 -0.44 1.09
C TRP A 120 -16.53 0.65 0.41
N ALA A 121 -15.23 0.72 0.70
CA ALA A 121 -14.34 1.72 0.11
C ALA A 121 -14.25 1.58 -1.42
N LEU A 122 -14.29 0.35 -1.93
CA LEU A 122 -14.35 0.07 -3.36
C LEU A 122 -15.64 0.57 -4.00
N GLN A 123 -16.79 0.44 -3.33
CA GLN A 123 -18.05 1.00 -3.83
C GLN A 123 -18.07 2.52 -3.78
N GLU A 124 -17.52 3.13 -2.73
CA GLU A 124 -17.41 4.60 -2.64
C GLU A 124 -16.48 5.17 -3.71
N LEU A 125 -15.34 4.54 -3.99
CA LEU A 125 -14.39 5.02 -4.99
C LEU A 125 -14.92 4.94 -6.43
N LYS A 126 -15.88 4.04 -6.70
CA LYS A 126 -16.51 3.89 -8.02
C LYS A 126 -17.57 4.96 -8.32
N LYS A 127 -18.03 5.70 -7.32
CA LYS A 127 -19.01 6.78 -7.48
C LYS A 127 -18.36 8.03 -8.05
#